data_AF-A0AAN8QN24-F1
#
_entry.id   AF-A0AAN8QN24-F1
#
_cell.length_a   1.000
_cell.length_b   1.000
_cell.length_c   1.000
_cell.angle_alpha   90.00
_cell.angle_beta   90.00
_cell.angle_gamma   90.00
#
_symmetry.space_group_name_H-M   'P 1'
#
loop_
_entity.id
_entity.type
_entity.pdbx_description
1 polymer ?
#
loop_
_entity_poly.entity_id
_entity_poly.type
_entity_poly.pdbx_seq_one_letter_code
_entity_poly.pdbx_strand_id
1 'polypeptide(L)'
;MNIRIQKLQGDLLSASQRDGEMKEQLQSRQKEHELVLHTLRDQIQTVKTQEMNLLRDQNTALNVELQQRRTEQESFLAQRDDLNSQLQEVNRANSRLLEQLTEMDQWKDRLQQELEEAKKTADKRKAMLDELAIQIITEKSRHKEELSDLRLQHEKEVLGVRARYEKELRSLHEDKNRTEEDIRSQLRDEKARNKELEGLQQSVEELQAQVQSMENTKGWFERRLKEAEESTERSSLEHQERMEKLQKEHTLQLEGKACDLDGVKLQLTELEKERDVQNETIGKLKQEIKDTVDGQRILEKKGSSALKDLKRQLQLERRRADKLQERLQEILTNTKTRTGLEGLVLSEISSPSPKQQRGDSSSISSFSYGEIMKEGVTSQNTNKSASSSPQSQSQRPADLSDDEVGELFQRLAEVQQEKWMLEEKVKHLEVSCSSMADDICKKSAIIETYVKDSRIARGAHGAAAVAHHVGQVGGHGHGLGSVLRDLVKPGDDNLREMNKKLQNMLEEQLTKNMHLQKDLEVLSEEIVCLSNDPSPGAGSAAR
;
A
#
# COMPACT_ATOMS: atom_id res chain seq x y z
N MET A 1 -110.38 -221.01 -23.04
CA MET A 1 -109.57 -220.08 -23.87
C MET A 1 -110.10 -218.64 -23.79
N ASN A 2 -111.36 -218.38 -24.18
CA ASN A 2 -111.96 -217.02 -24.28
C ASN A 2 -111.64 -216.01 -23.16
N ILE A 3 -111.69 -216.42 -21.87
CA ILE A 3 -111.43 -215.52 -20.72
C ILE A 3 -110.07 -214.80 -20.85
N ARG A 4 -109.06 -215.44 -21.44
CA ARG A 4 -107.72 -214.85 -21.62
C ARG A 4 -107.68 -213.79 -22.73
N ILE A 5 -108.57 -213.87 -23.73
CA ILE A 5 -108.68 -212.89 -24.82
C ILE A 5 -109.43 -211.65 -24.33
N GLN A 6 -110.56 -211.80 -23.62
CA GLN A 6 -111.27 -210.67 -23.01
C GLN A 6 -110.38 -209.90 -22.02
N LYS A 7 -109.57 -210.62 -21.23
CA LYS A 7 -108.63 -209.96 -20.32
C LYS A 7 -107.57 -209.16 -21.07
N LEU A 8 -106.96 -209.73 -22.12
CA LEU A 8 -106.01 -209.00 -22.99
C LEU A 8 -106.65 -207.79 -23.71
N GLN A 9 -107.93 -207.85 -24.11
CA GLN A 9 -108.63 -206.69 -24.66
C GLN A 9 -108.88 -205.60 -23.61
N GLY A 10 -109.24 -205.98 -22.38
CA GLY A 10 -109.36 -205.03 -21.26
C GLY A 10 -108.02 -204.41 -20.87
N ASP A 11 -106.95 -205.21 -20.83
CA ASP A 11 -105.59 -204.76 -20.55
C ASP A 11 -105.08 -203.82 -21.67
N LEU A 12 -105.39 -204.11 -22.95
CA LEU A 12 -105.05 -203.27 -24.11
C LEU A 12 -105.83 -201.95 -24.12
N LEU A 13 -107.14 -201.96 -23.83
CA LEU A 13 -107.93 -200.74 -23.65
C LEU A 13 -107.38 -199.89 -22.50
N SER A 14 -107.05 -200.53 -21.37
CA SER A 14 -106.43 -199.86 -20.22
C SER A 14 -105.04 -199.29 -20.53
N ALA A 15 -104.28 -199.94 -21.41
CA ALA A 15 -102.99 -199.45 -21.89
C ALA A 15 -103.16 -198.27 -22.87
N SER A 16 -104.10 -198.36 -23.80
CA SER A 16 -104.42 -197.29 -24.75
C SER A 16 -104.99 -196.05 -24.05
N GLN A 17 -105.80 -196.24 -22.99
CA GLN A 17 -106.30 -195.14 -22.18
C GLN A 17 -105.15 -194.45 -21.41
N ARG A 18 -104.27 -195.23 -20.76
CA ARG A 18 -103.07 -194.68 -20.10
C ARG A 18 -102.11 -193.99 -21.06
N ASP A 19 -101.95 -194.49 -22.29
CA ASP A 19 -101.14 -193.82 -23.33
C ASP A 19 -101.78 -192.50 -23.78
N GLY A 20 -103.12 -192.42 -23.85
CA GLY A 20 -103.86 -191.17 -24.01
C GLY A 20 -103.64 -190.20 -22.85
N GLU A 21 -103.86 -190.65 -21.61
CA GLU A 21 -103.64 -189.87 -20.38
C GLU A 21 -102.19 -189.37 -20.26
N MET A 22 -101.20 -190.21 -20.61
CA MET A 22 -99.78 -189.84 -20.64
C MET A 22 -99.45 -188.83 -21.75
N LYS A 23 -100.12 -188.91 -22.91
CA LYS A 23 -99.99 -187.91 -24.00
C LYS A 23 -100.63 -186.57 -23.62
N GLU A 24 -101.78 -186.58 -22.95
CA GLU A 24 -102.40 -185.36 -22.42
C GLU A 24 -101.56 -184.75 -21.30
N GLN A 25 -100.99 -185.55 -20.38
CA GLN A 25 -100.02 -185.07 -19.39
C GLN A 25 -98.76 -184.49 -20.03
N LEU A 26 -98.20 -185.13 -21.06
CA LEU A 26 -97.07 -184.59 -21.81
C LEU A 26 -97.41 -183.27 -22.51
N GLN A 27 -98.60 -183.16 -23.13
CA GLN A 27 -99.05 -181.91 -23.74
C GLN A 27 -99.36 -180.82 -22.70
N SER A 28 -99.88 -181.17 -21.53
CA SER A 28 -100.09 -180.22 -20.43
C SER A 28 -98.74 -179.69 -19.94
N ARG A 29 -97.81 -180.57 -19.58
CA ARG A 29 -96.45 -180.19 -19.16
C ARG A 29 -95.69 -179.43 -20.24
N GLN A 30 -95.90 -179.74 -21.52
CA GLN A 30 -95.33 -178.96 -22.62
C GLN A 30 -95.93 -177.54 -22.66
N LYS A 31 -97.25 -177.39 -22.58
CA LYS A 31 -97.92 -176.06 -22.51
C LYS A 31 -97.50 -175.27 -21.26
N GLU A 32 -97.38 -175.93 -20.12
CA GLU A 32 -96.85 -175.36 -18.87
C GLU A 32 -95.40 -174.90 -19.05
N HIS A 33 -94.53 -175.72 -19.66
CA HIS A 33 -93.15 -175.34 -19.97
C HIS A 33 -93.08 -174.17 -20.97
N GLU A 34 -93.94 -174.14 -21.99
CA GLU A 34 -94.04 -173.05 -22.96
C GLU A 34 -94.51 -171.74 -22.30
N LEU A 35 -95.49 -171.80 -21.38
CA LEU A 35 -95.92 -170.67 -20.55
C LEU A 35 -94.82 -170.19 -19.57
N VAL A 36 -94.08 -171.12 -18.95
CA VAL A 36 -92.93 -170.79 -18.09
C VAL A 36 -91.81 -170.14 -18.91
N LEU A 37 -91.52 -170.64 -20.11
CA LEU A 37 -90.52 -170.03 -21.01
C LEU A 37 -90.97 -168.66 -21.54
N HIS A 38 -92.27 -168.45 -21.79
CA HIS A 38 -92.81 -167.14 -22.18
C HIS A 38 -92.72 -166.15 -21.02
N THR A 39 -93.21 -166.53 -19.83
CA THR A 39 -93.17 -165.65 -18.65
C THR A 39 -91.75 -165.33 -18.18
N LEU A 40 -90.80 -166.29 -18.24
CA LEU A 40 -89.38 -166.02 -18.00
C LEU A 40 -88.78 -165.09 -19.06
N ARG A 41 -89.16 -165.24 -20.34
CA ARG A 41 -88.72 -164.33 -21.42
C ARG A 41 -89.24 -162.91 -21.18
N ASP A 42 -90.48 -162.76 -20.74
CA ASP A 42 -91.09 -161.45 -20.45
C ASP A 42 -90.49 -160.82 -19.18
N GLN A 43 -90.17 -161.61 -18.16
CA GLN A 43 -89.42 -161.17 -16.98
C GLN A 43 -88.01 -160.69 -17.37
N ILE A 44 -87.28 -161.46 -18.17
CA ILE A 44 -85.95 -161.05 -18.68
C ILE A 44 -86.07 -159.77 -19.52
N GLN A 45 -87.08 -159.66 -20.39
CA GLN A 45 -87.26 -158.49 -21.24
C GLN A 45 -87.69 -157.24 -20.45
N THR A 46 -88.52 -157.39 -19.40
CA THR A 46 -88.92 -156.27 -18.52
C THR A 46 -87.78 -155.82 -17.62
N VAL A 47 -87.05 -156.73 -16.97
CA VAL A 47 -85.84 -156.41 -16.18
C VAL A 47 -84.79 -155.73 -17.07
N LYS A 48 -84.47 -156.29 -18.24
CA LYS A 48 -83.55 -155.68 -19.21
C LYS A 48 -84.00 -154.28 -19.63
N THR A 49 -85.30 -154.04 -19.80
CA THR A 49 -85.82 -152.71 -20.13
C THR A 49 -85.68 -151.74 -18.96
N GLN A 50 -85.92 -152.20 -17.72
CA GLN A 50 -85.72 -151.41 -16.51
C GLN A 50 -84.23 -151.05 -16.28
N GLU A 51 -83.32 -152.01 -16.45
CA GLU A 51 -81.87 -151.80 -16.37
C GLU A 51 -81.37 -150.85 -17.47
N MET A 52 -81.82 -151.03 -18.72
CA MET A 52 -81.48 -150.12 -19.83
C MET A 52 -82.00 -148.70 -19.61
N ASN A 53 -83.18 -148.54 -19.00
CA ASN A 53 -83.70 -147.22 -18.63
C ASN A 53 -82.90 -146.62 -17.46
N LEU A 54 -82.64 -147.38 -16.39
CA LEU A 54 -81.83 -146.92 -15.25
C LEU A 54 -80.42 -146.49 -15.68
N LEU A 55 -79.76 -147.26 -16.53
CA LEU A 55 -78.45 -146.91 -17.09
C LEU A 55 -78.53 -145.68 -18.00
N ARG A 56 -79.63 -145.50 -18.75
CA ARG A 56 -79.87 -144.29 -19.56
C ARG A 56 -80.06 -143.06 -18.69
N ASP A 57 -80.84 -143.17 -17.60
CA ASP A 57 -81.13 -142.07 -16.68
C ASP A 57 -79.90 -141.70 -15.82
N GLN A 58 -79.09 -142.68 -15.42
CA GLN A 58 -77.77 -142.44 -14.84
C GLN A 58 -76.82 -141.76 -15.83
N ASN A 59 -76.83 -142.17 -17.11
CA ASN A 59 -75.99 -141.57 -18.14
C ASN A 59 -76.42 -140.12 -18.47
N THR A 60 -77.72 -139.82 -18.51
CA THR A 60 -78.19 -138.44 -18.70
C THR A 60 -77.88 -137.57 -17.48
N ALA A 61 -78.08 -138.08 -16.25
CA ALA A 61 -77.72 -137.37 -15.02
C ALA A 61 -76.22 -137.02 -14.99
N LEU A 62 -75.34 -138.00 -15.22
CA LEU A 62 -73.89 -137.76 -15.26
C LEU A 62 -73.47 -136.81 -16.39
N ASN A 63 -74.14 -136.82 -17.55
CA ASN A 63 -73.90 -135.83 -18.59
C ASN A 63 -74.35 -134.42 -18.17
N VAL A 64 -75.47 -134.28 -17.46
CA VAL A 64 -75.94 -132.98 -16.94
C VAL A 64 -74.96 -132.45 -15.89
N GLU A 65 -74.53 -133.28 -14.93
CA GLU A 65 -73.49 -132.91 -13.95
C GLU A 65 -72.18 -132.50 -14.63
N LEU A 66 -71.71 -133.25 -15.63
CA LEU A 66 -70.48 -132.95 -16.36
C LEU A 66 -70.58 -131.64 -17.14
N GLN A 67 -71.72 -131.36 -17.79
CA GLN A 67 -71.95 -130.07 -18.45
C GLN A 67 -72.07 -128.91 -17.44
N GLN A 68 -72.71 -129.12 -16.28
CA GLN A 68 -72.73 -128.13 -15.22
C GLN A 68 -71.31 -127.83 -14.69
N ARG A 69 -70.47 -128.85 -14.46
CA ARG A 69 -69.08 -128.64 -14.04
C ARG A 69 -68.24 -127.91 -15.10
N ARG A 70 -68.55 -128.07 -16.40
CA ARG A 70 -67.94 -127.29 -17.47
C ARG A 70 -68.37 -125.82 -17.43
N THR A 71 -69.67 -125.52 -17.32
CA THR A 71 -70.13 -124.12 -17.27
C THR A 71 -69.69 -123.41 -15.99
N GLU A 72 -69.63 -124.13 -14.85
CA GLU A 72 -68.98 -123.64 -13.63
C GLU A 72 -67.49 -123.33 -13.89
N GLN A 73 -66.72 -124.26 -14.46
CA GLN A 73 -65.31 -124.05 -14.79
C GLN A 73 -65.09 -122.87 -15.75
N GLU A 74 -65.91 -122.73 -16.79
CA GLU A 74 -65.87 -121.61 -17.74
C GLU A 74 -66.18 -120.28 -17.05
N SER A 75 -67.17 -120.24 -16.13
CA SER A 75 -67.48 -119.04 -15.36
C SER A 75 -66.35 -118.63 -14.40
N PHE A 76 -65.69 -119.59 -13.74
CA PHE A 76 -64.53 -119.31 -12.89
C PHE A 76 -63.31 -118.87 -13.71
N LEU A 77 -63.13 -119.37 -14.93
CA LEU A 77 -62.09 -118.90 -15.85
C LEU A 77 -62.34 -117.45 -16.31
N ALA A 78 -63.58 -117.11 -16.67
CA ALA A 78 -63.96 -115.73 -16.98
C ALA A 78 -63.73 -114.79 -15.78
N GLN A 79 -64.19 -115.16 -14.58
CA GLN A 79 -63.98 -114.38 -13.37
C GLN A 79 -62.48 -114.19 -13.04
N ARG A 80 -61.65 -115.22 -13.24
CA ARG A 80 -60.19 -115.14 -13.08
C ARG A 80 -59.58 -114.13 -14.06
N ASP A 81 -60.06 -114.10 -15.30
CA ASP A 81 -59.48 -113.26 -16.36
C ASP A 81 -59.95 -111.81 -16.27
N ASP A 82 -61.17 -111.56 -15.77
CA ASP A 82 -61.63 -110.25 -15.30
C ASP A 82 -60.76 -109.73 -14.14
N LEU A 83 -60.52 -110.56 -13.12
CA LEU A 83 -59.69 -110.19 -11.97
C LEU A 83 -58.23 -109.95 -12.35
N ASN A 84 -57.66 -110.74 -13.26
CA ASN A 84 -56.35 -110.49 -13.86
C ASN A 84 -56.31 -109.15 -14.61
N SER A 85 -57.36 -108.81 -15.36
CA SER A 85 -57.44 -107.56 -16.10
C SER A 85 -57.53 -106.35 -15.17
N GLN A 86 -58.30 -106.44 -14.09
CA GLN A 86 -58.37 -105.43 -13.03
C GLN A 86 -57.02 -105.28 -12.33
N LEU A 87 -56.36 -106.38 -11.95
CA LEU A 87 -55.03 -106.37 -11.32
C LEU A 87 -53.98 -105.73 -12.24
N GLN A 88 -54.03 -106.00 -13.54
CA GLN A 88 -53.15 -105.34 -14.51
C GLN A 88 -53.38 -103.83 -14.58
N GLU A 89 -54.62 -103.34 -14.61
CA GLU A 89 -54.85 -101.88 -14.68
C GLU A 89 -54.55 -101.18 -13.37
N VAL A 90 -54.79 -101.82 -12.21
CA VAL A 90 -54.31 -101.34 -10.90
C VAL A 90 -52.79 -101.24 -10.89
N ASN A 91 -52.09 -102.24 -11.42
CA ASN A 91 -50.62 -102.20 -11.53
C ASN A 91 -50.15 -101.08 -12.48
N ARG A 92 -50.81 -100.86 -13.63
CA ARG A 92 -50.49 -99.72 -14.52
C ARG A 92 -50.76 -98.38 -13.84
N ALA A 93 -51.86 -98.23 -13.13
CA ALA A 93 -52.17 -97.02 -12.36
C ALA A 93 -51.12 -96.78 -11.26
N ASN A 94 -50.71 -97.82 -10.53
CA ASN A 94 -49.67 -97.73 -9.52
C ASN A 94 -48.30 -97.37 -10.13
N SER A 95 -47.93 -97.92 -11.30
CA SER A 95 -46.73 -97.52 -12.04
C SER A 95 -46.74 -96.03 -12.40
N ARG A 96 -47.85 -95.52 -12.95
CA ARG A 96 -48.02 -94.08 -13.29
C ARG A 96 -47.90 -93.19 -12.04
N LEU A 97 -48.43 -93.63 -10.89
CA LEU A 97 -48.34 -92.90 -9.62
C LEU A 97 -46.91 -92.91 -9.05
N LEU A 98 -46.17 -94.01 -9.21
CA LEU A 98 -44.75 -94.08 -8.84
C LEU A 98 -43.88 -93.20 -9.74
N GLU A 99 -44.13 -93.19 -11.06
CA GLU A 99 -43.48 -92.28 -12.01
C GLU A 99 -43.71 -90.82 -11.56
N GLN A 100 -44.98 -90.41 -11.36
CA GLN A 100 -45.33 -89.07 -10.86
C GLN A 100 -44.67 -88.73 -9.51
N LEU A 101 -44.57 -89.69 -8.59
CA LEU A 101 -43.87 -89.48 -7.31
C LEU A 101 -42.38 -89.20 -7.53
N THR A 102 -41.71 -89.99 -8.39
CA THR A 102 -40.28 -89.76 -8.71
C THR A 102 -40.03 -88.47 -9.50
N GLU A 103 -40.97 -88.02 -10.33
CA GLU A 103 -40.91 -86.70 -10.96
C GLU A 103 -41.06 -85.59 -9.91
N MET A 104 -42.02 -85.70 -9.00
CA MET A 104 -42.25 -84.72 -7.92
C MET A 104 -41.07 -84.64 -6.95
N ASP A 105 -40.41 -85.74 -6.62
CA ASP A 105 -39.17 -85.73 -5.82
C ASP A 105 -38.00 -85.07 -6.58
N GLN A 106 -37.84 -85.35 -7.88
CA GLN A 106 -36.84 -84.64 -8.69
C GLN A 106 -37.12 -83.14 -8.77
N TRP A 107 -38.38 -82.72 -8.89
CA TRP A 107 -38.78 -81.31 -8.86
C TRP A 107 -38.51 -80.67 -7.49
N LYS A 108 -38.80 -81.37 -6.40
CA LYS A 108 -38.48 -80.95 -5.03
C LYS A 108 -36.98 -80.71 -4.86
N ASP A 109 -36.16 -81.64 -5.33
CA ASP A 109 -34.70 -81.59 -5.14
C ASP A 109 -34.06 -80.48 -6.00
N ARG A 110 -34.55 -80.25 -7.23
CA ARG A 110 -34.17 -79.09 -8.06
C ARG A 110 -34.51 -77.76 -7.37
N LEU A 111 -35.75 -77.62 -6.87
CA LEU A 111 -36.18 -76.40 -6.16
C LEU A 111 -35.39 -76.18 -4.86
N GLN A 112 -34.96 -77.25 -4.18
CA GLN A 112 -34.05 -77.14 -3.03
C GLN A 112 -32.65 -76.67 -3.45
N GLN A 113 -32.09 -77.16 -4.57
CA GLN A 113 -30.82 -76.66 -5.09
C GLN A 113 -30.91 -75.18 -5.48
N GLU A 114 -31.94 -74.77 -6.24
CA GLU A 114 -32.19 -73.37 -6.62
C GLU A 114 -32.31 -72.46 -5.39
N LEU A 115 -33.00 -72.92 -4.33
CA LEU A 115 -33.13 -72.21 -3.07
C LEU A 115 -31.77 -72.04 -2.35
N GLU A 116 -30.92 -73.06 -2.32
CA GLU A 116 -29.58 -72.97 -1.72
C GLU A 116 -28.63 -72.10 -2.54
N GLU A 117 -28.74 -72.09 -3.86
CA GLU A 117 -27.99 -71.17 -4.73
C GLU A 117 -28.46 -69.71 -4.59
N ALA A 118 -29.76 -69.49 -4.44
CA ALA A 118 -30.34 -68.19 -4.11
C ALA A 118 -29.87 -67.69 -2.73
N LYS A 119 -29.87 -68.54 -1.70
CA LYS A 119 -29.32 -68.24 -0.36
C LYS A 119 -27.85 -67.85 -0.43
N LYS A 120 -26.99 -68.71 -0.99
CA LYS A 120 -25.54 -68.42 -1.17
C LYS A 120 -25.29 -67.10 -1.91
N THR A 121 -26.18 -66.72 -2.84
CA THR A 121 -26.09 -65.45 -3.56
C THR A 121 -26.59 -64.26 -2.72
N ALA A 122 -27.62 -64.45 -1.90
CA ALA A 122 -28.08 -63.46 -0.92
C ALA A 122 -27.03 -63.21 0.17
N ASP A 123 -26.38 -64.25 0.69
CA ASP A 123 -25.32 -64.15 1.70
C ASP A 123 -24.09 -63.41 1.15
N LYS A 124 -23.69 -63.68 -0.10
CA LYS A 124 -22.66 -62.90 -0.80
C LYS A 124 -23.04 -61.42 -0.94
N ARG A 125 -24.29 -61.12 -1.33
CA ARG A 125 -24.78 -59.73 -1.41
C ARG A 125 -24.78 -59.05 -0.04
N LYS A 126 -25.18 -59.76 1.02
CA LYS A 126 -25.13 -59.27 2.40
C LYS A 126 -23.70 -58.96 2.81
N ALA A 127 -22.76 -59.88 2.62
CA ALA A 127 -21.35 -59.67 2.95
C ALA A 127 -20.74 -58.46 2.22
N MET A 128 -21.06 -58.25 0.94
CA MET A 128 -20.62 -57.04 0.21
C MET A 128 -21.26 -55.75 0.75
N LEU A 129 -22.52 -55.78 1.21
CA LEU A 129 -23.17 -54.62 1.83
C LEU A 129 -22.64 -54.33 3.24
N ASP A 130 -22.36 -55.38 4.03
CA ASP A 130 -21.75 -55.26 5.36
C ASP A 130 -20.31 -54.68 5.24
N GLU A 131 -19.52 -55.14 4.26
CA GLU A 131 -18.19 -54.60 3.94
C GLU A 131 -18.24 -53.14 3.48
N LEU A 132 -19.15 -52.78 2.55
CA LEU A 132 -19.34 -51.39 2.12
C LEU A 132 -19.79 -50.49 3.29
N ALA A 133 -20.61 -50.99 4.20
CA ALA A 133 -21.00 -50.25 5.40
C ALA A 133 -19.81 -50.01 6.35
N ILE A 134 -18.92 -51.00 6.52
CA ILE A 134 -17.66 -50.84 7.26
C ILE A 134 -16.78 -49.78 6.59
N GLN A 135 -16.56 -49.86 5.28
CA GLN A 135 -15.73 -48.91 4.52
C GLN A 135 -16.26 -47.47 4.61
N ILE A 136 -17.59 -47.28 4.53
CA ILE A 136 -18.23 -45.97 4.70
C ILE A 136 -18.02 -45.44 6.14
N ILE A 137 -18.04 -46.30 7.15
CA ILE A 137 -17.78 -45.91 8.55
C ILE A 137 -16.30 -45.56 8.76
N THR A 138 -15.37 -46.35 8.23
CA THR A 138 -13.92 -46.08 8.37
C THR A 138 -13.52 -44.80 7.64
N GLU A 139 -13.95 -44.61 6.39
CA GLU A 139 -13.68 -43.38 5.63
C GLU A 139 -14.32 -42.16 6.29
N LYS A 140 -15.54 -42.28 6.83
CA LYS A 140 -16.18 -41.20 7.61
C LYS A 140 -15.41 -40.87 8.90
N SER A 141 -14.75 -41.86 9.52
CA SER A 141 -13.88 -41.62 10.67
C SER A 141 -12.57 -40.95 10.27
N ARG A 142 -11.94 -41.39 9.17
CA ARG A 142 -10.70 -40.83 8.62
C ARG A 142 -10.88 -39.36 8.23
N HIS A 143 -11.91 -39.03 7.44
CA HIS A 143 -12.23 -37.65 7.08
C HIS A 143 -12.58 -36.77 8.30
N LYS A 144 -13.12 -37.35 9.39
CA LYS A 144 -13.39 -36.61 10.65
C LYS A 144 -12.08 -36.29 11.39
N GLU A 145 -11.12 -37.20 11.37
CA GLU A 145 -9.77 -37.03 11.93
C GLU A 145 -8.97 -35.99 11.12
N GLU A 146 -8.91 -36.13 9.79
CA GLU A 146 -8.31 -35.15 8.87
C GLU A 146 -8.90 -33.73 9.04
N LEU A 147 -10.23 -33.61 9.19
CA LEU A 147 -10.89 -32.33 9.46
C LEU A 147 -10.61 -31.79 10.87
N SER A 148 -10.25 -32.64 11.83
CA SER A 148 -9.85 -32.23 13.18
C SER A 148 -8.40 -31.70 13.16
N ASP A 149 -7.51 -32.41 12.48
CA ASP A 149 -6.09 -32.04 12.36
C ASP A 149 -5.92 -30.76 11.53
N LEU A 150 -6.66 -30.59 10.43
CA LEU A 150 -6.65 -29.36 9.64
C LEU A 150 -7.15 -28.14 10.45
N ARG A 151 -8.15 -28.34 11.33
CA ARG A 151 -8.61 -27.28 12.25
C ARG A 151 -7.55 -26.94 13.30
N LEU A 152 -6.90 -27.95 13.88
CA LEU A 152 -5.83 -27.76 14.86
C LEU A 152 -4.59 -27.09 14.24
N GLN A 153 -4.24 -27.44 13.00
CA GLN A 153 -3.21 -26.74 12.23
C GLN A 153 -3.60 -25.28 11.99
N HIS A 154 -4.84 -25.01 11.54
CA HIS A 154 -5.31 -23.65 11.32
C HIS A 154 -5.31 -22.80 12.61
N GLU A 155 -5.76 -23.36 13.74
CA GLU A 155 -5.70 -22.70 15.05
C GLU A 155 -4.24 -22.40 15.45
N LYS A 156 -3.33 -23.36 15.28
CA LYS A 156 -1.90 -23.19 15.53
C LYS A 156 -1.27 -22.12 14.62
N GLU A 157 -1.68 -22.03 13.36
CA GLU A 157 -1.24 -21.00 12.41
C GLU A 157 -1.76 -19.61 12.80
N VAL A 158 -3.04 -19.49 13.16
CA VAL A 158 -3.65 -18.24 13.67
C VAL A 158 -2.97 -17.77 14.95
N LEU A 159 -2.70 -18.68 15.90
CA LEU A 159 -1.93 -18.38 17.11
C LEU A 159 -0.49 -17.97 16.77
N GLY A 160 0.14 -18.60 15.77
CA GLY A 160 1.47 -18.23 15.27
C GLY A 160 1.50 -16.85 14.61
N VAL A 161 0.47 -16.49 13.83
CA VAL A 161 0.28 -15.13 13.26
C VAL A 161 0.11 -14.11 14.38
N ARG A 162 -0.78 -14.39 15.35
CA ARG A 162 -1.00 -13.53 16.51
C ARG A 162 0.29 -13.33 17.32
N ALA A 163 1.04 -14.39 17.60
CA ALA A 163 2.29 -14.31 18.34
C ALA A 163 3.38 -13.51 17.61
N ARG A 164 3.39 -13.52 16.26
CA ARG A 164 4.24 -12.65 15.43
C ARG A 164 3.84 -11.17 15.60
N TYR A 165 2.56 -10.84 15.39
CA TYR A 165 2.08 -9.45 15.56
C TYR A 165 2.28 -8.92 16.98
N GLU A 166 2.05 -9.73 18.03
CA GLU A 166 2.31 -9.29 19.40
C GLU A 166 3.82 -9.09 19.68
N LYS A 167 4.72 -9.84 19.03
CA LYS A 167 6.17 -9.62 19.12
C LYS A 167 6.57 -8.33 18.40
N GLU A 168 6.03 -8.11 17.21
CA GLU A 168 6.28 -6.91 16.40
C GLU A 168 5.77 -5.64 17.10
N LEU A 169 4.54 -5.67 17.63
CA LEU A 169 3.99 -4.60 18.47
C LEU A 169 4.85 -4.33 19.70
N ARG A 170 5.41 -5.36 20.34
CA ARG A 170 6.34 -5.20 21.47
C ARG A 170 7.66 -4.54 21.02
N SER A 171 8.26 -4.98 19.91
CA SER A 171 9.46 -4.32 19.36
C SER A 171 9.20 -2.84 19.06
N LEU A 172 8.11 -2.53 18.33
CA LEU A 172 7.75 -1.16 17.99
C LEU A 172 7.50 -0.27 19.24
N HIS A 173 6.98 -0.83 20.34
CA HIS A 173 6.88 -0.10 21.60
C HIS A 173 8.26 0.09 22.27
N GLU A 174 9.15 -0.90 22.24
CA GLU A 174 10.51 -0.73 22.74
C GLU A 174 11.31 0.30 21.91
N ASP A 175 11.22 0.26 20.59
CA ASP A 175 11.91 1.17 19.67
C ASP A 175 11.35 2.60 19.74
N LYS A 176 10.03 2.75 19.93
CA LYS A 176 9.39 4.02 20.30
C LYS A 176 9.89 4.52 21.65
N ASN A 177 10.01 3.66 22.66
CA ASN A 177 10.50 4.07 23.98
C ASN A 177 11.97 4.50 23.93
N ARG A 178 12.82 3.77 23.20
CA ARG A 178 14.23 4.13 22.94
C ARG A 178 14.32 5.53 22.30
N THR A 179 13.59 5.76 21.22
CA THR A 179 13.60 7.06 20.52
C THR A 179 12.96 8.18 21.35
N GLU A 180 11.95 7.92 22.17
CA GLU A 180 11.45 8.89 23.16
C GLU A 180 12.50 9.21 24.23
N GLU A 181 13.27 8.23 24.70
CA GLU A 181 14.35 8.42 25.69
C GLU A 181 15.53 9.20 25.09
N ASP A 182 15.90 8.93 23.84
CA ASP A 182 16.91 9.69 23.09
C ASP A 182 16.49 11.15 22.92
N ILE A 183 15.24 11.41 22.48
CA ILE A 183 14.70 12.78 22.34
C ILE A 183 14.61 13.48 23.70
N ARG A 184 14.22 12.77 24.77
CA ARG A 184 14.25 13.31 26.14
C ARG A 184 15.68 13.60 26.60
N SER A 185 16.69 12.88 26.11
CA SER A 185 18.10 13.19 26.39
C SER A 185 18.57 14.43 25.64
N GLN A 186 18.35 14.49 24.32
CA GLN A 186 18.64 15.66 23.49
C GLN A 186 17.97 16.93 24.05
N LEU A 187 16.73 16.82 24.54
CA LEU A 187 16.02 17.93 25.19
C LEU A 187 16.63 18.35 26.55
N ARG A 188 17.33 17.47 27.26
CA ARG A 188 18.11 17.84 28.46
C ARG A 188 19.41 18.54 28.06
N ASP A 189 20.07 18.04 27.02
CA ASP A 189 21.35 18.59 26.52
C ASP A 189 21.15 19.97 25.90
N GLU A 190 20.09 20.19 25.11
CA GLU A 190 19.67 21.51 24.64
C GLU A 190 19.28 22.44 25.80
N LYS A 191 18.63 21.94 26.86
CA LYS A 191 18.37 22.74 28.08
C LYS A 191 19.62 23.06 28.90
N ALA A 192 20.72 22.31 28.73
CA ALA A 192 22.02 22.68 29.28
C ALA A 192 22.66 23.78 28.41
N ARG A 193 22.72 23.57 27.08
CA ARG A 193 23.20 24.57 26.11
C ARG A 193 22.47 25.90 26.22
N ASN A 194 21.15 25.91 26.40
CA ASN A 194 20.39 27.14 26.54
C ASN A 194 20.75 27.91 27.83
N LYS A 195 21.06 27.22 28.93
CA LYS A 195 21.57 27.86 30.16
C LYS A 195 23.00 28.38 30.01
N GLU A 196 23.84 27.68 29.26
CA GLU A 196 25.18 28.16 28.89
C GLU A 196 25.07 29.42 28.02
N LEU A 197 24.15 29.45 27.05
CA LEU A 197 23.83 30.62 26.24
C LEU A 197 23.23 31.77 27.07
N GLU A 198 22.33 31.50 28.02
CA GLU A 198 21.80 32.49 28.96
C GLU A 198 22.92 33.11 29.82
N GLY A 199 23.87 32.30 30.30
CA GLY A 199 25.04 32.77 31.06
C GLY A 199 26.04 33.57 30.20
N LEU A 200 26.23 33.18 28.93
CA LEU A 200 27.01 33.95 27.96
C LEU A 200 26.32 35.26 27.56
N GLN A 201 24.99 35.28 27.46
CA GLN A 201 24.21 36.50 27.25
C GLN A 201 24.37 37.47 28.42
N GLN A 202 24.23 37.00 29.66
CA GLN A 202 24.52 37.80 30.86
C GLN A 202 25.96 38.35 30.85
N SER A 203 26.94 37.53 30.49
CA SER A 203 28.34 37.96 30.35
C SER A 203 28.53 39.04 29.27
N VAL A 204 27.77 38.96 28.17
CA VAL A 204 27.78 39.98 27.09
C VAL A 204 27.06 41.25 27.53
N GLU A 205 25.96 41.17 28.26
CA GLU A 205 25.24 42.31 28.83
C GLU A 205 26.09 43.05 29.88
N GLU A 206 26.79 42.33 30.76
CA GLU A 206 27.77 42.89 31.70
C GLU A 206 28.91 43.61 30.96
N LEU A 207 29.49 43.00 29.92
CA LEU A 207 30.52 43.62 29.09
C LEU A 207 30.01 44.84 28.32
N GLN A 208 28.77 44.82 27.82
CA GLN A 208 28.16 45.98 27.17
C GLN A 208 27.91 47.13 28.16
N ALA A 209 27.43 46.83 29.37
CA ALA A 209 27.28 47.82 30.44
C ALA A 209 28.64 48.39 30.88
N GLN A 210 29.68 47.55 30.94
CA GLN A 210 31.05 48.00 31.19
C GLN A 210 31.56 48.90 30.06
N VAL A 211 31.36 48.55 28.79
CA VAL A 211 31.71 49.39 27.64
C VAL A 211 30.98 50.73 27.69
N GLN A 212 29.66 50.76 27.93
CA GLN A 212 28.90 52.01 28.07
C GLN A 212 29.41 52.86 29.26
N SER A 213 29.83 52.25 30.37
CA SER A 213 30.46 52.95 31.49
C SER A 213 31.83 53.53 31.10
N MET A 214 32.64 52.78 30.36
CA MET A 214 33.92 53.23 29.82
C MET A 214 33.75 54.33 28.74
N GLU A 215 32.68 54.31 27.94
CA GLU A 215 32.34 55.36 26.98
C GLU A 215 31.85 56.64 27.68
N ASN A 216 31.02 56.52 28.72
CA ASN A 216 30.57 57.66 29.51
C ASN A 216 31.74 58.34 30.25
N THR A 217 32.65 57.55 30.83
CA THR A 217 33.87 58.09 31.48
C THR A 217 34.88 58.62 30.47
N LYS A 218 35.09 57.97 29.32
CA LYS A 218 35.86 58.50 28.18
C LYS A 218 35.31 59.86 27.73
N GLY A 219 34.00 59.99 27.57
CA GLY A 219 33.35 61.26 27.25
C GLY A 219 33.49 62.33 28.34
N TRP A 220 33.70 61.95 29.61
CA TRP A 220 34.10 62.90 30.66
C TRP A 220 35.56 63.36 30.45
N PHE A 221 36.48 62.42 30.24
CA PHE A 221 37.89 62.74 29.97
C PHE A 221 38.07 63.58 28.69
N GLU A 222 37.31 63.32 27.63
CA GLU A 222 37.36 64.10 26.38
C GLU A 222 36.88 65.54 26.55
N ARG A 223 35.79 65.76 27.31
CA ARG A 223 35.36 67.12 27.68
C ARG A 223 36.40 67.80 28.56
N ARG A 224 36.94 67.09 29.56
CA ARG A 224 37.96 67.57 30.49
C ARG A 224 39.27 67.96 29.78
N LEU A 225 39.64 67.19 28.76
CA LEU A 225 40.78 67.47 27.89
C LEU A 225 40.51 68.72 27.05
N LYS A 226 39.36 68.78 26.37
CA LYS A 226 38.97 69.94 25.53
C LYS A 226 38.85 71.24 26.34
N GLU A 227 38.30 71.19 27.56
CA GLU A 227 38.29 72.31 28.51
C GLU A 227 39.70 72.80 28.84
N ALA A 228 40.65 71.87 29.01
CA ALA A 228 42.05 72.19 29.30
C ALA A 228 42.76 72.75 28.08
N GLU A 229 42.57 72.15 26.89
CA GLU A 229 43.08 72.62 25.61
C GLU A 229 42.61 74.06 25.33
N GLU A 230 41.30 74.31 25.35
CA GLU A 230 40.70 75.65 25.21
C GLU A 230 41.21 76.63 26.27
N SER A 231 41.55 76.17 27.48
CA SER A 231 42.10 77.03 28.53
C SER A 231 43.58 77.34 28.35
N THR A 232 44.36 76.41 27.78
CA THR A 232 45.74 76.68 27.36
C THR A 232 45.78 77.57 26.12
N GLU A 233 44.84 77.41 25.18
CA GLU A 233 44.69 78.28 24.02
C GLU A 233 44.30 79.71 24.44
N ARG A 234 43.28 79.87 25.29
CA ARG A 234 42.92 81.18 25.88
C ARG A 234 44.09 81.81 26.62
N SER A 235 44.80 81.06 27.47
CA SER A 235 45.98 81.55 28.16
C SER A 235 47.08 81.99 27.18
N SER A 236 47.35 81.19 26.13
CA SER A 236 48.32 81.52 25.07
C SER A 236 47.94 82.79 24.31
N LEU A 237 46.66 82.94 23.93
CA LEU A 237 46.15 84.15 23.27
C LEU A 237 46.25 85.38 24.18
N GLU A 238 45.88 85.28 25.46
CA GLU A 238 46.08 86.36 26.42
C GLU A 238 47.58 86.71 26.60
N HIS A 239 48.47 85.71 26.63
CA HIS A 239 49.92 85.94 26.68
C HIS A 239 50.44 86.60 25.41
N GLN A 240 49.93 86.23 24.24
CA GLN A 240 50.28 86.89 22.99
C GLN A 240 49.74 88.33 22.92
N GLU A 241 48.51 88.59 23.39
CA GLU A 241 47.99 89.94 23.57
C GLU A 241 48.83 90.77 24.55
N ARG A 242 49.27 90.18 25.67
CA ARG A 242 50.17 90.86 26.64
C ARG A 242 51.51 91.20 25.99
N MET A 243 52.08 90.28 25.21
CA MET A 243 53.31 90.51 24.45
C MET A 243 53.14 91.61 23.40
N GLU A 244 52.03 91.61 22.66
CA GLU A 244 51.72 92.69 21.70
C GLU A 244 51.52 94.04 22.40
N LYS A 245 50.88 94.07 23.58
CA LYS A 245 50.70 95.30 24.37
C LYS A 245 52.05 95.82 24.87
N LEU A 246 52.91 94.95 25.42
CA LEU A 246 54.29 95.33 25.77
C LEU A 246 55.10 95.81 24.56
N GLN A 247 54.95 95.18 23.39
CA GLN A 247 55.63 95.61 22.16
C GLN A 247 55.16 97.01 21.74
N LYS A 248 53.84 97.28 21.76
CA LYS A 248 53.24 98.58 21.44
C LYS A 248 53.63 99.67 22.45
N GLU A 249 53.71 99.33 23.74
CA GLU A 249 54.24 100.21 24.79
C GLU A 249 55.73 100.49 24.61
N HIS A 250 56.54 99.48 24.25
CA HIS A 250 57.96 99.68 23.95
C HIS A 250 58.21 100.51 22.69
N THR A 251 57.41 100.37 21.62
CA THR A 251 57.52 101.25 20.45
C THR A 251 57.14 102.69 20.81
N LEU A 252 56.07 102.91 21.57
CA LEU A 252 55.69 104.25 22.06
C LEU A 252 56.77 104.87 22.97
N GLN A 253 57.43 104.07 23.82
CA GLN A 253 58.56 104.53 24.64
C GLN A 253 59.81 104.86 23.82
N LEU A 254 60.03 104.18 22.69
CA LEU A 254 61.13 104.47 21.76
C LEU A 254 60.83 105.74 20.94
N GLU A 255 59.60 105.92 20.47
CA GLU A 255 59.13 107.13 19.78
C GLU A 255 59.19 108.37 20.70
N GLY A 256 58.74 108.25 21.96
CA GLY A 256 58.86 109.32 22.96
C GLY A 256 60.32 109.74 23.18
N LYS A 257 61.23 108.76 23.35
CA LYS A 257 62.67 109.03 23.48
C LYS A 257 63.31 109.59 22.21
N ALA A 258 62.76 109.31 21.03
CA ALA A 258 63.21 109.94 19.78
C ALA A 258 62.82 111.43 19.75
N CYS A 259 61.58 111.77 20.15
CA CYS A 259 61.14 113.15 20.31
C CYS A 259 61.97 113.91 21.37
N ASP A 260 62.28 113.30 22.51
CA ASP A 260 63.16 113.89 23.53
C ASP A 260 64.57 114.17 22.96
N LEU A 261 65.13 113.21 22.22
CA LEU A 261 66.44 113.37 21.56
C LEU A 261 66.43 114.48 20.50
N ASP A 262 65.34 114.64 19.74
CA ASP A 262 65.21 115.74 18.77
C ASP A 262 65.02 117.11 19.45
N GLY A 263 64.33 117.15 20.60
CA GLY A 263 64.29 118.33 21.46
C GLY A 263 65.67 118.75 22.00
N VAL A 264 66.48 117.79 22.45
CA VAL A 264 67.86 118.03 22.90
C VAL A 264 68.77 118.47 21.74
N LYS A 265 68.61 117.92 20.53
CA LYS A 265 69.32 118.40 19.32
C LYS A 265 68.99 119.86 19.03
N LEU A 266 67.71 120.24 19.08
CA LEU A 266 67.28 121.63 18.87
C LEU A 266 67.95 122.59 19.86
N GLN A 267 67.92 122.28 21.16
CA GLN A 267 68.59 123.05 22.20
C GLN A 267 70.11 123.19 21.95
N LEU A 268 70.76 122.12 21.48
CA LEU A 268 72.18 122.18 21.09
C LEU A 268 72.40 123.20 19.97
N THR A 269 71.60 123.16 18.89
CA THR A 269 71.73 124.10 17.77
C THR A 269 71.36 125.55 18.13
N GLU A 270 70.71 125.79 19.27
CA GLU A 270 70.41 127.14 19.77
C GLU A 270 71.63 127.71 20.49
N LEU A 271 72.20 126.94 21.43
CA LEU A 271 73.44 127.28 22.14
C LEU A 271 74.63 127.49 21.20
N GLU A 272 74.71 126.75 20.09
CA GLU A 272 75.74 126.97 19.08
C GLU A 272 75.65 128.35 18.40
N LYS A 273 74.43 128.87 18.16
CA LYS A 273 74.24 130.20 17.59
C LYS A 273 74.62 131.30 18.59
N GLU A 274 74.29 131.13 19.87
CA GLU A 274 74.70 132.06 20.93
C GLU A 274 76.23 132.12 21.07
N ARG A 275 76.89 130.96 21.02
CA ARG A 275 78.36 130.79 20.99
C ARG A 275 79.00 131.54 19.81
N ASP A 276 78.36 131.54 18.65
CA ASP A 276 78.87 132.24 17.45
C ASP A 276 78.66 133.76 17.50
N VAL A 277 77.53 134.24 18.04
CA VAL A 277 77.29 135.68 18.29
C VAL A 277 78.28 136.25 19.34
N GLN A 278 78.64 135.46 20.35
CA GLN A 278 79.70 135.81 21.31
C GLN A 278 81.09 135.89 20.64
N ASN A 279 81.39 134.98 19.70
CA ASN A 279 82.63 135.06 18.92
C ASN A 279 82.70 136.30 18.03
N GLU A 280 81.61 136.70 17.37
CA GLU A 280 81.56 137.93 16.56
C GLU A 280 81.83 139.20 17.39
N THR A 281 81.23 139.29 18.58
CA THR A 281 81.38 140.47 19.46
C THR A 281 82.79 140.56 20.04
N ILE A 282 83.39 139.42 20.41
CA ILE A 282 84.82 139.33 20.75
C ILE A 282 85.72 139.73 19.57
N GLY A 283 85.33 139.39 18.34
CA GLY A 283 86.04 139.78 17.11
C GLY A 283 86.08 141.30 16.91
N LYS A 284 84.92 141.96 17.06
CA LYS A 284 84.77 143.43 16.89
C LYS A 284 85.64 144.19 17.91
N LEU A 285 85.56 143.84 19.19
CA LEU A 285 86.36 144.47 20.26
C LEU A 285 87.88 144.28 20.06
N LYS A 286 88.32 143.14 19.51
CA LYS A 286 89.75 142.91 19.20
C LYS A 286 90.28 143.79 18.06
N GLN A 287 89.42 144.25 17.15
CA GLN A 287 89.82 145.14 16.06
C GLN A 287 89.92 146.60 16.53
N GLU A 288 88.99 147.08 17.35
CA GLU A 288 89.03 148.44 17.92
C GLU A 288 90.28 148.69 18.79
N ILE A 289 90.70 147.69 19.57
CA ILE A 289 91.95 147.72 20.35
C ILE A 289 93.19 147.83 19.43
N LYS A 290 93.13 147.27 18.22
CA LYS A 290 94.25 147.31 17.27
C LYS A 290 94.36 148.68 16.59
N ASP A 291 93.23 149.23 16.16
CA ASP A 291 93.19 150.51 15.44
C ASP A 291 93.54 151.69 16.36
N THR A 292 93.18 151.62 17.64
CA THR A 292 93.62 152.59 18.67
C THR A 292 95.12 152.53 18.96
N VAL A 293 95.72 151.33 19.01
CA VAL A 293 97.17 151.14 19.23
C VAL A 293 97.99 151.67 18.04
N ASP A 294 97.63 151.34 16.81
CA ASP A 294 98.37 151.83 15.64
C ASP A 294 98.16 153.35 15.44
N GLY A 295 97.02 153.92 15.86
CA GLY A 295 96.80 155.37 15.95
C GLY A 295 97.81 156.09 16.86
N GLN A 296 98.04 155.58 18.08
CA GLN A 296 99.06 156.13 18.99
C GLN A 296 100.48 156.01 18.39
N ARG A 297 100.78 154.88 17.75
CA ARG A 297 102.08 154.58 17.12
C ARG A 297 102.43 155.49 15.95
N ILE A 298 101.43 156.08 15.29
CA ILE A 298 101.61 157.09 14.23
C ILE A 298 101.92 158.47 14.83
N LEU A 299 101.30 158.84 15.96
CA LEU A 299 101.57 160.10 16.67
C LEU A 299 103.02 160.17 17.20
N GLU A 300 103.52 159.10 17.83
CA GLU A 300 104.92 159.04 18.30
C GLU A 300 105.94 159.21 17.17
N LYS A 301 105.67 158.59 16.00
CA LYS A 301 106.52 158.72 14.80
C LYS A 301 106.51 160.13 14.19
N LYS A 302 105.43 160.91 14.36
CA LYS A 302 105.37 162.32 13.94
C LYS A 302 106.03 163.26 14.96
N GLY A 303 105.84 163.04 16.26
CA GLY A 303 106.48 163.88 17.30
C GLY A 303 108.02 163.78 17.32
N SER A 304 108.55 162.58 17.01
CA SER A 304 110.00 162.31 17.05
C SER A 304 110.82 162.86 15.87
N SER A 305 110.19 163.38 14.81
CA SER A 305 110.89 164.15 13.77
C SER A 305 111.01 165.63 14.15
N ALA A 306 109.92 166.26 14.58
CA ALA A 306 109.89 167.67 15.00
C ALA A 306 110.90 167.96 16.13
N LEU A 307 111.04 167.03 17.09
CA LEU A 307 111.99 167.14 18.20
C LEU A 307 113.46 167.13 17.73
N LYS A 308 113.78 166.52 16.58
CA LYS A 308 115.14 166.49 16.03
C LYS A 308 115.52 167.80 15.33
N ASP A 309 114.62 168.38 14.54
CA ASP A 309 114.90 169.66 13.86
C ASP A 309 114.93 170.84 14.83
N LEU A 310 114.05 170.90 15.84
CA LEU A 310 114.14 171.90 16.91
C LEU A 310 115.48 171.81 17.65
N LYS A 311 115.99 170.60 17.90
CA LYS A 311 117.30 170.39 18.55
C LYS A 311 118.47 170.82 17.65
N ARG A 312 118.34 170.70 16.32
CA ARG A 312 119.30 171.17 15.32
C ARG A 312 119.31 172.70 15.21
N GLN A 313 118.15 173.35 15.21
CA GLN A 313 118.02 174.81 15.21
C GLN A 313 118.62 175.43 16.48
N LEU A 314 118.31 174.87 17.66
CA LEU A 314 118.83 175.36 18.95
C LEU A 314 120.37 175.30 19.06
N GLN A 315 121.02 174.31 18.44
CA GLN A 315 122.48 174.22 18.40
C GLN A 315 123.15 175.23 17.46
N LEU A 316 122.47 175.63 16.38
CA LEU A 316 122.96 176.68 15.48
C LEU A 316 122.79 178.07 16.09
N GLU A 317 121.69 178.32 16.81
CA GLU A 317 121.50 179.59 17.55
C GLU A 317 122.51 179.76 18.68
N ARG A 318 122.81 178.72 19.49
CA ARG A 318 123.89 178.82 20.49
C ARG A 318 125.25 179.16 19.87
N ARG A 319 125.61 178.51 18.76
CA ARG A 319 126.85 178.82 18.01
C ARG A 319 126.86 180.18 17.31
N ARG A 320 125.70 180.86 17.20
CA ARG A 320 125.62 182.28 16.84
C ARG A 320 125.81 183.19 18.04
N ALA A 321 125.14 182.91 19.15
CA ALA A 321 125.24 183.71 20.38
C ALA A 321 126.69 183.87 20.84
N ASP A 322 127.44 182.77 20.93
CA ASP A 322 128.85 182.77 21.37
C ASP A 322 129.77 183.61 20.47
N LYS A 323 129.41 183.82 19.19
CA LYS A 323 130.17 184.62 18.21
C LYS A 323 129.62 186.03 17.97
N LEU A 324 128.53 186.41 18.65
CA LEU A 324 127.97 187.76 18.60
C LEU A 324 128.09 188.50 19.94
N GLN A 325 128.50 187.82 21.01
CA GLN A 325 129.05 188.50 22.19
C GLN A 325 130.40 189.18 21.88
N GLU A 326 131.23 188.61 21.01
CA GLU A 326 132.43 189.30 20.48
C GLU A 326 132.07 190.48 19.56
N ARG A 327 130.89 190.46 18.90
CA ARG A 327 130.42 191.57 18.06
C ARG A 327 129.41 192.50 18.75
N LEU A 328 129.46 192.55 20.08
CA LEU A 328 129.10 193.75 20.84
C LEU A 328 130.33 194.63 21.18
N GLN A 329 131.51 194.30 20.63
CA GLN A 329 132.62 195.25 20.47
C GLN A 329 132.41 196.19 19.26
N GLU A 330 131.47 195.89 18.36
CA GLU A 330 131.14 196.71 17.18
C GLU A 330 129.62 196.95 16.99
N ILE A 331 129.19 198.20 17.21
CA ILE A 331 128.07 198.87 16.51
C ILE A 331 126.64 198.32 16.83
N LEU A 332 125.96 198.81 17.88
CA LEU A 332 125.14 200.05 17.91
C LEU A 332 123.82 200.10 17.08
N THR A 333 123.40 199.11 16.26
CA THR A 333 122.25 199.33 15.33
C THR A 333 121.17 198.22 15.12
N ASN A 334 119.91 198.51 15.53
CA ASN A 334 118.59 198.25 14.87
C ASN A 334 117.87 196.86 14.65
N THR A 335 116.74 196.65 15.36
CA THR A 335 115.33 196.29 14.94
C THR A 335 114.81 195.00 14.16
N LYS A 336 113.78 194.29 14.73
CA LYS A 336 112.42 193.78 14.20
C LYS A 336 112.11 192.45 13.35
N THR A 337 111.14 191.59 13.82
CA THR A 337 109.86 190.93 13.22
C THR A 337 109.67 189.62 12.28
N ARG A 338 108.65 188.70 12.56
CA ARG A 338 107.46 188.08 11.72
C ARG A 338 107.25 186.58 11.08
N THR A 339 106.03 185.88 11.22
CA THR A 339 105.06 184.99 10.31
C THR A 339 104.99 183.38 9.96
N GLY A 340 103.78 182.63 9.74
CA GLY A 340 103.50 181.13 9.27
C GLY A 340 101.99 180.44 9.13
N LEU A 341 101.66 179.15 8.59
CA LEU A 341 100.25 178.46 8.32
C LEU A 341 99.96 176.88 7.82
N GLU A 342 98.72 176.20 7.96
CA GLU A 342 97.81 175.16 7.12
C GLU A 342 97.61 173.49 7.10
N GLY A 343 96.37 172.83 6.87
CA GLY A 343 95.94 171.54 6.05
C GLY A 343 95.04 170.18 6.40
N LEU A 344 93.98 169.69 5.58
CA LEU A 344 93.33 168.30 5.09
C LEU A 344 92.44 167.16 5.93
N VAL A 345 91.67 165.99 5.57
CA VAL A 345 90.81 165.15 4.50
C VAL A 345 90.30 163.63 4.99
N LEU A 346 89.40 162.57 4.61
CA LEU A 346 88.22 161.95 3.72
C LEU A 346 87.46 160.53 4.18
N SER A 347 86.47 159.79 3.46
CA SER A 347 85.51 158.58 3.89
C SER A 347 84.77 157.47 2.88
N GLU A 348 83.95 156.39 3.33
CA GLU A 348 82.77 155.46 2.73
C GLU A 348 82.84 153.81 2.46
N ILE A 349 81.95 152.72 2.16
CA ILE A 349 80.49 152.18 1.81
C ILE A 349 80.13 150.55 1.99
N SER A 350 78.88 149.88 1.81
CA SER A 350 78.50 148.31 1.80
C SER A 350 77.01 147.67 1.45
N SER A 351 76.66 146.29 1.27
CA SER A 351 75.24 145.54 1.09
C SER A 351 74.99 143.89 0.91
N PRO A 352 73.75 143.18 1.06
CA PRO A 352 73.39 141.63 1.04
C PRO A 352 71.95 140.92 0.54
N SER A 353 71.64 139.52 0.46
CA SER A 353 70.25 138.75 0.24
C SER A 353 70.01 137.09 0.14
N PRO A 354 68.79 136.37 0.34
CA PRO A 354 68.44 134.82 0.30
C PRO A 354 66.99 134.11 -0.10
N LYS A 355 66.69 132.71 -0.25
CA LYS A 355 65.29 131.96 -0.45
C LYS A 355 64.98 130.32 -0.59
N GLN A 356 63.77 129.71 -0.17
CA GLN A 356 62.77 128.54 -0.63
C GLN A 356 62.49 126.96 -0.21
N GLN A 357 61.62 126.05 -0.90
CA GLN A 357 60.58 124.99 -0.36
C GLN A 357 59.83 123.80 -1.25
N ARG A 358 59.25 122.59 -0.75
CA ARG A 358 58.06 121.59 -1.21
C ARG A 358 58.22 119.96 -1.07
N GLY A 359 57.35 118.85 -1.08
CA GLY A 359 55.89 118.29 -0.82
C GLY A 359 55.30 116.99 -1.64
N ASP A 360 54.49 115.92 -1.18
CA ASP A 360 53.68 114.81 -1.99
C ASP A 360 52.76 113.61 -1.29
N SER A 361 52.05 112.57 -1.97
CA SER A 361 51.10 111.39 -1.48
C SER A 361 50.71 110.18 -2.51
N SER A 362 49.83 109.06 -2.51
CA SER A 362 48.68 108.26 -1.79
C SER A 362 48.36 106.68 -2.20
N SER A 363 47.16 105.94 -2.00
CA SER A 363 46.86 104.39 -2.20
C SER A 363 45.36 103.72 -2.32
N ILE A 364 45.08 102.33 -2.41
CA ILE A 364 43.77 101.50 -2.71
C ILE A 364 43.69 99.93 -2.18
N SER A 365 42.78 98.83 -2.26
CA SER A 365 41.43 98.20 -2.78
C SER A 365 40.92 96.87 -1.95
N SER A 366 40.02 95.78 -2.11
CA SER A 366 38.94 94.97 -2.93
C SER A 366 38.17 93.83 -2.02
N PHE A 367 37.28 92.75 -2.21
CA PHE A 367 36.34 91.88 -3.12
C PHE A 367 35.36 90.89 -2.24
N SER A 368 34.48 89.80 -2.47
CA SER A 368 33.78 88.82 -3.46
C SER A 368 32.55 87.88 -2.88
N TYR A 369 31.88 86.85 -3.58
CA TYR A 369 30.65 85.94 -3.17
C TYR A 369 30.45 84.51 -3.92
N GLY A 370 29.49 83.47 -3.89
CA GLY A 370 28.03 83.09 -3.47
C GLY A 370 27.48 81.55 -3.59
N GLU A 371 26.14 81.15 -3.60
CA GLU A 371 25.49 79.74 -3.33
C GLU A 371 24.07 79.28 -4.01
N ILE A 372 23.44 78.03 -3.83
CA ILE A 372 22.17 77.41 -4.51
C ILE A 372 21.39 76.10 -3.92
N MET A 373 20.04 75.81 -4.17
CA MET A 373 19.09 74.66 -3.67
C MET A 373 17.76 74.34 -4.55
N LYS A 374 16.70 73.41 -4.42
CA LYS A 374 16.25 72.04 -3.82
C LYS A 374 14.71 71.55 -4.13
N GLU A 375 14.21 70.28 -3.80
CA GLU A 375 12.79 69.64 -3.67
C GLU A 375 11.98 68.86 -4.84
N GLY A 376 10.86 68.01 -4.80
CA GLY A 376 9.69 67.52 -3.90
C GLY A 376 8.81 66.21 -4.37
N VAL A 377 7.53 65.85 -3.90
CA VAL A 377 6.81 64.47 -4.07
C VAL A 377 5.19 64.29 -3.97
N THR A 378 4.52 63.07 -4.15
CA THR A 378 3.10 62.46 -3.78
C THR A 378 2.05 61.95 -4.89
N SER A 379 0.81 61.29 -4.77
CA SER A 379 0.15 60.07 -4.06
C SER A 379 -1.40 59.68 -4.41
N GLN A 380 -1.97 58.43 -4.12
CA GLN A 380 -3.43 57.88 -3.96
C GLN A 380 -4.40 57.30 -5.13
N ASN A 381 -5.61 56.59 -5.02
CA ASN A 381 -6.35 55.55 -4.13
C ASN A 381 -7.88 55.09 -4.55
N THR A 382 -8.48 53.91 -4.09
CA THR A 382 -9.94 53.42 -3.87
C THR A 382 -10.86 52.44 -4.77
N ASN A 383 -11.67 51.54 -4.11
CA ASN A 383 -13.05 50.92 -4.36
C ASN A 383 -13.46 50.04 -5.61
N LYS A 384 -14.54 49.18 -5.67
CA LYS A 384 -15.31 48.25 -4.76
C LYS A 384 -16.43 47.42 -5.52
N SER A 385 -16.89 46.26 -4.98
CA SER A 385 -18.14 45.48 -5.29
C SER A 385 -18.18 44.46 -6.47
N ALA A 386 -19.18 43.56 -6.53
CA ALA A 386 -19.14 42.26 -7.26
C ALA A 386 -20.50 41.73 -7.83
N SER A 387 -20.43 40.56 -8.53
CA SER A 387 -21.50 39.60 -8.93
C SER A 387 -22.04 39.62 -10.38
N SER A 388 -21.66 38.60 -11.18
CA SER A 388 -22.50 37.95 -12.22
C SER A 388 -21.94 36.55 -12.57
N SER A 389 -22.75 35.66 -13.16
CA SER A 389 -22.40 34.26 -13.47
C SER A 389 -21.36 34.10 -14.61
N PRO A 390 -20.58 33.00 -14.63
CA PRO A 390 -19.52 32.79 -15.62
C PRO A 390 -20.09 32.44 -17.01
N GLN A 391 -19.51 33.07 -18.04
CA GLN A 391 -19.79 32.76 -19.44
C GLN A 391 -18.85 31.66 -19.96
N SER A 392 -19.36 30.80 -20.82
CA SER A 392 -18.62 29.68 -21.41
C SER A 392 -17.40 30.13 -22.22
N GLN A 393 -16.22 29.64 -21.85
CA GLN A 393 -15.02 29.61 -22.70
C GLN A 393 -14.56 28.16 -22.88
N SER A 394 -14.19 27.83 -24.11
CA SER A 394 -13.62 26.53 -24.47
C SER A 394 -12.25 26.36 -23.80
N GLN A 395 -12.12 25.41 -22.88
CA GLN A 395 -10.81 24.92 -22.48
C GLN A 395 -10.28 24.01 -23.60
N ARG A 396 -9.00 24.19 -23.93
CA ARG A 396 -8.21 23.10 -24.52
C ARG A 396 -8.22 21.91 -23.56
N PRO A 397 -7.93 20.68 -24.03
CA PRO A 397 -7.50 19.64 -23.11
C PRO A 397 -6.39 20.19 -22.22
N ALA A 398 -6.44 19.89 -20.92
CA ALA A 398 -5.21 19.85 -20.17
C ALA A 398 -4.43 18.67 -20.74
N ASP A 399 -3.20 18.92 -21.19
CA ASP A 399 -2.25 17.85 -21.44
C ASP A 399 -1.91 17.24 -20.07
N LEU A 400 -2.68 16.22 -19.69
CA LEU A 400 -2.43 15.43 -18.48
C LEU A 400 -1.00 14.89 -18.54
N SER A 401 -0.29 14.97 -17.43
CA SER A 401 1.04 14.34 -17.33
C SER A 401 0.92 12.84 -17.54
N ASP A 402 1.98 12.21 -18.06
CA ASP A 402 2.02 10.75 -18.27
C ASP A 402 1.77 9.99 -16.95
N ASP A 403 2.14 10.59 -15.81
CA ASP A 403 1.84 10.10 -14.45
C ASP A 403 0.34 10.17 -14.11
N GLU A 404 -0.36 11.28 -14.41
CA GLU A 404 -1.82 11.40 -14.24
C GLU A 404 -2.58 10.45 -15.17
N VAL A 405 -2.10 10.26 -16.40
CA VAL A 405 -2.63 9.26 -17.34
C VAL A 405 -2.40 7.84 -16.80
N GLY A 406 -1.23 7.58 -16.22
CA GLY A 406 -0.90 6.33 -15.52
C GLY A 406 -1.82 6.06 -14.33
N GLU A 407 -2.05 7.04 -13.45
CA GLU A 407 -3.02 6.94 -12.35
C GLU A 407 -4.44 6.66 -12.84
N LEU A 408 -4.85 7.26 -13.95
CA LEU A 408 -6.18 7.02 -14.53
C LEU A 408 -6.30 5.61 -15.13
N PHE A 409 -5.26 5.09 -15.79
CA PHE A 409 -5.24 3.69 -16.24
C PHE A 409 -5.22 2.70 -15.06
N GLN A 410 -4.46 3.00 -14.00
CA GLN A 410 -4.42 2.16 -12.80
C GLN A 410 -5.78 2.13 -12.10
N ARG A 411 -6.42 3.29 -11.86
CA ARG A 411 -7.79 3.35 -11.32
C ARG A 411 -8.82 2.68 -12.22
N LEU A 412 -8.67 2.77 -13.55
CA LEU A 412 -9.56 2.10 -14.50
C LEU A 412 -9.40 0.57 -14.44
N ALA A 413 -8.18 0.06 -14.29
CA ALA A 413 -7.91 -1.37 -14.09
C ALA A 413 -8.48 -1.88 -12.76
N GLU A 414 -8.29 -1.13 -11.67
CA GLU A 414 -8.85 -1.43 -10.35
C GLU A 414 -10.39 -1.46 -10.38
N VAL A 415 -11.03 -0.42 -10.91
CA VAL A 415 -12.51 -0.36 -11.06
C VAL A 415 -13.04 -1.46 -11.98
N GLN A 416 -12.31 -1.83 -13.04
CA GLN A 416 -12.71 -2.93 -13.92
C GLN A 416 -12.53 -4.30 -13.24
N GLN A 417 -11.56 -4.46 -12.34
CA GLN A 417 -11.39 -5.65 -11.50
C GLN A 417 -12.48 -5.73 -10.41
N GLU A 418 -12.78 -4.64 -9.71
CA GLU A 418 -13.89 -4.58 -8.74
C GLU A 418 -15.23 -4.89 -9.42
N LYS A 419 -15.48 -4.31 -10.59
CA LYS A 419 -16.65 -4.61 -11.41
C LYS A 419 -16.75 -6.09 -11.76
N TRP A 420 -15.64 -6.72 -12.17
CA TRP A 420 -15.61 -8.16 -12.49
C TRP A 420 -15.92 -9.02 -11.26
N MET A 421 -15.32 -8.72 -10.10
CA MET A 421 -15.62 -9.39 -8.83
C MET A 421 -17.09 -9.20 -8.40
N LEU A 422 -17.68 -8.02 -8.65
CA LEU A 422 -19.08 -7.75 -8.38
C LEU A 422 -20.01 -8.50 -9.34
N GLU A 423 -19.68 -8.60 -10.63
CA GLU A 423 -20.41 -9.41 -11.61
C GLU A 423 -20.37 -10.90 -11.27
N GLU A 424 -19.23 -11.44 -10.80
CA GLU A 424 -19.13 -12.82 -10.30
C GLU A 424 -19.97 -13.02 -9.04
N LYS A 425 -19.92 -12.09 -8.09
CA LYS A 425 -20.73 -12.13 -6.87
C LYS A 425 -22.24 -12.04 -7.15
N VAL A 426 -22.65 -11.27 -8.16
CA VAL A 426 -24.04 -11.24 -8.65
C VAL A 426 -24.43 -12.58 -9.24
N LYS A 427 -23.63 -13.17 -10.14
CA LYS A 427 -23.90 -14.51 -10.71
C LYS A 427 -24.04 -15.59 -9.63
N HIS A 428 -23.19 -15.57 -8.59
CA HIS A 428 -23.34 -16.47 -7.44
C HIS A 428 -24.65 -16.26 -6.67
N LEU A 429 -25.08 -15.01 -6.48
CA LEU A 429 -26.37 -14.70 -5.85
C LEU A 429 -27.55 -15.13 -6.73
N GLU A 430 -27.50 -14.93 -8.05
CA GLU A 430 -28.52 -15.36 -9.00
C GLU A 430 -28.68 -16.89 -9.00
N VAL A 431 -27.58 -17.64 -9.07
CA VAL A 431 -27.58 -19.11 -9.00
C VAL A 431 -28.09 -19.61 -7.64
N SER A 432 -27.67 -18.96 -6.54
CA SER A 432 -28.15 -19.30 -5.19
C SER A 432 -29.65 -19.02 -5.01
N CYS A 433 -30.14 -17.88 -5.52
CA CYS A 433 -31.57 -17.54 -5.53
C CYS A 433 -32.38 -18.50 -6.39
N SER A 434 -31.89 -18.89 -7.57
CA SER A 434 -32.55 -19.90 -8.41
C SER A 434 -32.64 -21.26 -7.68
N SER A 435 -31.54 -21.72 -7.09
CA SER A 435 -31.53 -22.98 -6.32
C SER A 435 -32.44 -22.93 -5.09
N MET A 436 -32.58 -21.76 -4.45
CA MET A 436 -33.48 -21.57 -3.32
C MET A 436 -34.95 -21.52 -3.77
N ALA A 437 -35.24 -20.89 -4.91
CA ALA A 437 -36.57 -20.89 -5.52
C ALA A 437 -36.99 -22.32 -5.91
N ASP A 438 -36.10 -23.11 -6.51
CA ASP A 438 -36.35 -24.52 -6.84
C ASP A 438 -36.65 -25.38 -5.60
N ASP A 439 -35.91 -25.18 -4.51
CA ASP A 439 -36.14 -25.87 -3.22
C ASP A 439 -37.49 -25.45 -2.59
N ILE A 440 -37.83 -24.16 -2.63
CA ILE A 440 -39.15 -23.65 -2.20
C ILE A 440 -40.28 -24.24 -3.05
N CYS A 441 -40.11 -24.31 -4.37
CA CYS A 441 -41.08 -24.92 -5.29
C CYS A 441 -41.26 -26.42 -5.00
N LYS A 442 -40.17 -27.17 -4.81
CA LYS A 442 -40.21 -28.61 -4.45
C LYS A 442 -40.91 -28.84 -3.11
N LYS A 443 -40.57 -28.05 -2.08
CA LYS A 443 -41.22 -28.12 -0.76
C LYS A 443 -42.70 -27.72 -0.84
N SER A 444 -43.05 -26.71 -1.62
CA SER A 444 -44.43 -26.31 -1.85
C SER A 444 -45.25 -27.41 -2.55
N ALA A 445 -44.68 -28.09 -3.56
CA ALA A 445 -45.32 -29.23 -4.22
C ALA A 445 -45.53 -30.44 -3.28
N ILE A 446 -44.57 -30.73 -2.40
CA ILE A 446 -44.71 -31.77 -1.36
C ILE A 446 -45.85 -31.41 -0.40
N ILE A 447 -45.89 -30.15 0.08
CA ILE A 447 -46.96 -29.66 0.96
C ILE A 447 -48.32 -29.70 0.25
N GLU A 448 -48.39 -29.28 -1.01
CA GLU A 448 -49.64 -29.28 -1.79
C GLU A 448 -50.17 -30.71 -1.99
N THR A 449 -49.28 -31.67 -2.30
CA THR A 449 -49.61 -33.10 -2.39
C THR A 449 -50.14 -33.62 -1.05
N TYR A 450 -49.41 -33.37 0.05
CA TYR A 450 -49.84 -33.80 1.39
C TYR A 450 -51.17 -33.18 1.82
N VAL A 451 -51.47 -31.95 1.38
CA VAL A 451 -52.74 -31.24 1.62
C VAL A 451 -53.87 -31.73 0.71
N LYS A 452 -53.58 -32.24 -0.49
CA LYS A 452 -54.53 -32.93 -1.36
C LYS A 452 -54.90 -34.30 -0.76
N ASP A 453 -53.90 -35.11 -0.42
CA ASP A 453 -54.09 -36.43 0.19
C ASP A 453 -54.79 -36.33 1.55
N SER A 454 -54.42 -35.35 2.38
CA SER A 454 -55.11 -35.07 3.66
C SER A 454 -56.57 -34.66 3.48
N ARG A 455 -56.95 -34.06 2.33
CA ARG A 455 -58.35 -33.77 2.00
C ARG A 455 -59.09 -34.99 1.46
N ILE A 456 -58.45 -35.82 0.64
CA ILE A 456 -59.02 -37.08 0.13
C ILE A 456 -59.28 -38.06 1.29
N ALA A 457 -58.29 -38.27 2.16
CA ALA A 457 -58.42 -39.12 3.34
C ALA A 457 -59.51 -38.65 4.32
N ARG A 458 -59.68 -37.33 4.48
CA ARG A 458 -60.73 -36.75 5.35
C ARG A 458 -62.12 -36.73 4.69
N GLY A 459 -62.20 -36.77 3.36
CA GLY A 459 -63.45 -36.97 2.61
C GLY A 459 -63.92 -38.43 2.62
N ALA A 460 -63.01 -39.40 2.55
CA ALA A 460 -63.32 -40.83 2.48
C ALA A 460 -63.98 -41.40 3.75
N HIS A 461 -63.80 -40.76 4.91
CA HIS A 461 -64.42 -41.16 6.18
C HIS A 461 -65.70 -40.36 6.52
N GLY A 462 -66.28 -39.64 5.55
CA GLY A 462 -67.33 -38.63 5.79
C GLY A 462 -68.72 -38.89 5.20
N ALA A 463 -68.98 -40.03 4.53
CA ALA A 463 -70.31 -40.33 3.99
C ALA A 463 -70.60 -41.84 3.84
N ALA A 464 -71.55 -42.35 4.64
CA ALA A 464 -72.16 -43.65 4.42
C ALA A 464 -73.60 -43.45 3.90
N ALA A 465 -73.80 -43.63 2.58
CA ALA A 465 -75.12 -43.54 1.94
C ALA A 465 -75.24 -44.61 0.83
N VAL A 466 -76.31 -45.41 0.93
CA VAL A 466 -76.57 -46.63 0.14
C VAL A 466 -76.99 -46.31 -1.30
N ALA A 467 -76.48 -47.08 -2.28
CA ALA A 467 -77.16 -47.34 -3.55
C ALA A 467 -76.73 -48.68 -4.19
N HIS A 468 -77.67 -49.40 -4.81
CA HIS A 468 -77.43 -50.58 -5.67
C HIS A 468 -76.96 -50.15 -7.08
N HIS A 469 -76.22 -51.01 -7.80
CA HIS A 469 -76.76 -51.81 -8.92
C HIS A 469 -75.70 -52.69 -9.63
N VAL A 470 -76.17 -53.75 -10.28
CA VAL A 470 -75.46 -54.76 -11.10
C VAL A 470 -74.94 -54.17 -12.44
N GLY A 471 -73.93 -54.76 -13.08
CA GLY A 471 -73.91 -54.80 -14.56
C GLY A 471 -72.57 -54.61 -15.30
N GLN A 472 -71.93 -55.74 -15.63
CA GLN A 472 -71.51 -56.09 -17.00
C GLN A 472 -70.68 -55.09 -17.88
N VAL A 473 -69.39 -55.42 -18.02
CA VAL A 473 -68.55 -55.38 -19.24
C VAL A 473 -68.38 -54.05 -20.02
N GLY A 474 -67.11 -53.62 -20.09
CA GLY A 474 -66.52 -53.13 -21.35
C GLY A 474 -66.13 -51.65 -21.41
N GLY A 475 -64.84 -51.35 -21.18
CA GLY A 475 -64.25 -50.04 -21.53
C GLY A 475 -63.12 -49.57 -20.62
N HIS A 476 -61.88 -49.64 -21.10
CA HIS A 476 -60.72 -48.84 -20.65
C HIS A 476 -60.48 -48.75 -19.13
N GLY A 477 -60.03 -49.87 -18.54
CA GLY A 477 -59.55 -49.90 -17.15
C GLY A 477 -58.22 -49.17 -16.95
N HIS A 478 -58.26 -47.84 -16.80
CA HIS A 478 -57.13 -47.01 -16.31
C HIS A 478 -57.05 -46.96 -14.77
N GLY A 479 -57.53 -48.00 -14.08
CA GLY A 479 -57.46 -48.10 -12.63
C GLY A 479 -56.17 -48.76 -12.16
N LEU A 480 -55.39 -48.07 -11.32
CA LEU A 480 -54.23 -48.54 -10.52
C LEU A 480 -53.00 -49.09 -11.28
N GLY A 481 -53.16 -49.71 -12.44
CA GLY A 481 -52.09 -50.43 -13.15
C GLY A 481 -51.01 -49.54 -13.82
N SER A 482 -51.32 -48.29 -14.15
CA SER A 482 -50.29 -47.31 -14.57
C SER A 482 -49.58 -46.69 -13.37
N VAL A 483 -50.34 -46.31 -12.34
CA VAL A 483 -49.81 -45.71 -11.11
C VAL A 483 -48.82 -46.64 -10.41
N LEU A 484 -49.08 -47.96 -10.38
CA LEU A 484 -48.12 -48.94 -9.86
C LEU A 484 -46.86 -49.14 -10.73
N ARG A 485 -46.82 -48.65 -11.96
CA ARG A 485 -45.59 -48.61 -12.77
C ARG A 485 -44.71 -47.41 -12.41
N ASP A 486 -45.33 -46.29 -12.04
CA ASP A 486 -44.62 -45.07 -11.63
C ASP A 486 -44.24 -45.04 -10.14
N LEU A 487 -44.97 -45.78 -9.29
CA LEU A 487 -44.68 -45.88 -7.84
C LEU A 487 -43.57 -46.87 -7.47
N VAL A 488 -43.06 -47.69 -8.39
CA VAL A 488 -41.88 -48.53 -8.14
C VAL A 488 -40.61 -47.69 -8.31
N LYS A 489 -40.23 -47.04 -7.19
CA LYS A 489 -39.03 -46.22 -6.93
C LYS A 489 -38.97 -44.78 -7.50
N PRO A 490 -39.53 -43.80 -6.77
CA PRO A 490 -39.05 -42.41 -6.75
C PRO A 490 -37.95 -42.22 -5.67
N GLY A 491 -36.93 -43.09 -5.66
CA GLY A 491 -35.82 -43.05 -4.70
C GLY A 491 -34.42 -43.14 -5.32
N ASP A 492 -34.35 -43.45 -6.61
CA ASP A 492 -33.09 -43.65 -7.33
C ASP A 492 -32.66 -42.42 -8.15
N ASP A 493 -33.40 -41.31 -8.17
CA ASP A 493 -33.05 -40.16 -9.04
C ASP A 493 -31.72 -39.50 -8.66
N ASN A 494 -31.44 -39.29 -7.36
CA ASN A 494 -30.12 -38.84 -6.90
C ASN A 494 -29.02 -39.84 -7.27
N LEU A 495 -29.29 -41.15 -7.25
CA LEU A 495 -28.34 -42.19 -7.66
C LEU A 495 -28.18 -42.25 -9.18
N ARG A 496 -29.23 -41.94 -9.95
CA ARG A 496 -29.23 -41.92 -11.42
C ARG A 496 -28.52 -40.67 -11.94
N GLU A 497 -28.72 -39.52 -11.31
CA GLU A 497 -27.96 -38.30 -11.58
C GLU A 497 -26.50 -38.44 -11.15
N MET A 498 -26.22 -39.07 -10.01
CA MET A 498 -24.85 -39.37 -9.56
C MET A 498 -24.15 -40.36 -10.49
N ASN A 499 -24.81 -41.46 -10.90
CA ASN A 499 -24.26 -42.38 -11.90
C ASN A 499 -24.06 -41.68 -13.26
N LYS A 500 -24.97 -40.81 -13.69
CA LYS A 500 -24.79 -40.01 -14.92
C LYS A 500 -23.61 -39.05 -14.80
N LYS A 501 -23.40 -38.41 -13.64
CA LYS A 501 -22.21 -37.56 -13.38
C LYS A 501 -20.92 -38.38 -13.34
N LEU A 502 -20.92 -39.57 -12.74
CA LEU A 502 -19.79 -40.51 -12.74
C LEU A 502 -19.48 -41.02 -14.15
N GLN A 503 -20.50 -41.37 -14.94
CA GLN A 503 -20.35 -41.81 -16.32
C GLN A 503 -19.81 -40.67 -17.19
N ASN A 504 -20.40 -39.47 -17.15
CA ASN A 504 -19.89 -38.30 -17.86
C ASN A 504 -18.42 -38.00 -17.49
N MET A 505 -18.07 -38.08 -16.20
CA MET A 505 -16.69 -37.88 -15.71
C MET A 505 -15.75 -38.97 -16.23
N LEU A 506 -16.19 -40.24 -16.29
CA LEU A 506 -15.41 -41.34 -16.86
C LEU A 506 -15.20 -41.15 -18.37
N GLU A 507 -16.23 -40.75 -19.11
CA GLU A 507 -16.17 -40.46 -20.55
C GLU A 507 -15.25 -39.25 -20.84
N GLU A 508 -15.31 -38.20 -20.03
CA GLU A 508 -14.43 -37.03 -20.10
C GLU A 508 -12.97 -37.41 -19.79
N GLN A 509 -12.73 -38.26 -18.78
CA GLN A 509 -11.38 -38.66 -18.41
C GLN A 509 -10.79 -39.73 -19.35
N LEU A 510 -11.62 -40.58 -19.96
CA LEU A 510 -11.23 -41.49 -21.05
C LEU A 510 -10.88 -40.70 -22.32
N THR A 511 -11.68 -39.69 -22.68
CA THR A 511 -11.34 -38.83 -23.83
C THR A 511 -10.09 -37.99 -23.57
N LYS A 512 -9.86 -37.46 -22.36
CA LYS A 512 -8.58 -36.82 -22.01
C LYS A 512 -7.39 -37.78 -22.07
N ASN A 513 -7.52 -39.01 -21.54
CA ASN A 513 -6.46 -40.01 -21.67
C ASN A 513 -6.20 -40.38 -23.14
N MET A 514 -7.23 -40.47 -23.99
CA MET A 514 -7.04 -40.71 -25.43
C MET A 514 -6.33 -39.54 -26.14
N HIS A 515 -6.53 -38.28 -25.71
CA HIS A 515 -5.75 -37.15 -26.24
C HIS A 515 -4.31 -37.20 -25.71
N LEU A 516 -4.11 -37.32 -24.39
CA LEU A 516 -2.78 -37.45 -23.78
C LEU A 516 -1.97 -38.62 -24.34
N GLN A 517 -2.61 -39.75 -24.67
CA GLN A 517 -1.95 -40.88 -25.31
C GLN A 517 -1.51 -40.52 -26.74
N LYS A 518 -2.34 -39.81 -27.53
CA LYS A 518 -1.95 -39.31 -28.85
C LYS A 518 -0.84 -38.26 -28.78
N ASP A 519 -0.90 -37.38 -27.79
CA ASP A 519 0.14 -36.37 -27.56
C ASP A 519 1.48 -37.06 -27.20
N LEU A 520 1.43 -38.13 -26.39
CA LEU A 520 2.60 -38.98 -26.09
C LEU A 520 3.06 -39.80 -27.29
N GLU A 521 2.15 -40.31 -28.13
CA GLU A 521 2.47 -41.02 -29.37
C GLU A 521 3.19 -40.06 -30.35
N VAL A 522 2.64 -38.86 -30.59
CA VAL A 522 3.27 -37.80 -31.41
C VAL A 522 4.62 -37.37 -30.84
N LEU A 523 4.73 -37.11 -29.53
CA LEU A 523 6.02 -36.78 -28.91
C LEU A 523 7.02 -37.94 -29.02
N SER A 524 6.57 -39.20 -29.00
CA SER A 524 7.43 -40.35 -29.24
C SER A 524 7.87 -40.47 -30.69
N GLU A 525 7.00 -40.15 -31.65
CA GLU A 525 7.33 -40.07 -33.07
C GLU A 525 8.30 -38.92 -33.37
N GLU A 526 8.14 -37.75 -32.74
CA GLU A 526 9.09 -36.64 -32.82
C GLU A 526 10.45 -37.01 -32.21
N ILE A 527 10.48 -37.64 -31.03
CA ILE A 527 11.73 -38.13 -30.41
C ILE A 527 12.40 -39.19 -31.30
N VAL A 528 11.63 -40.09 -31.93
CA VAL A 528 12.16 -41.10 -32.86
C VAL A 528 12.66 -40.46 -34.16
N CYS A 529 12.00 -39.41 -34.68
CA CYS A 529 12.50 -38.64 -35.81
C CYS A 529 13.82 -37.94 -35.47
N LEU A 530 13.86 -37.21 -34.34
CA LEU A 530 15.07 -36.53 -33.84
C LEU A 530 16.21 -37.49 -33.47
N SER A 531 15.90 -38.75 -33.15
CA SER A 531 16.89 -39.81 -32.89
C SER A 531 17.37 -40.51 -34.17
N ASN A 532 16.57 -40.48 -35.24
CA ASN A 532 16.91 -41.04 -36.55
C ASN A 532 17.55 -40.01 -37.50
N ASP A 533 17.40 -38.70 -37.22
CA ASP A 533 18.10 -37.62 -37.91
C ASP A 533 19.62 -37.71 -37.63
N PRO A 534 20.47 -38.02 -38.63
CA PRO A 534 21.89 -38.20 -38.42
C PRO A 534 22.58 -36.83 -38.26
N SER A 535 22.75 -36.39 -37.01
CA SER A 535 23.38 -35.10 -36.68
C SER A 535 24.72 -34.90 -37.42
N PRO A 536 24.85 -33.86 -38.28
CA PRO A 536 25.96 -33.75 -39.21
C PRO A 536 27.24 -33.18 -38.56
N GLY A 537 27.93 -34.03 -37.80
CA GLY A 537 29.38 -33.94 -37.60
C GLY A 537 29.87 -33.38 -36.25
N ALA A 538 30.54 -34.25 -35.48
CA ALA A 538 31.49 -33.88 -34.43
C ALA A 538 32.70 -34.82 -34.49
N GLY A 539 33.86 -34.28 -34.87
CA GLY A 539 34.99 -35.01 -35.45
C GLY A 539 35.62 -36.16 -34.67
N SER A 540 36.17 -37.12 -35.43
CA SER A 540 37.24 -38.00 -34.98
C SER A 540 38.59 -37.35 -35.32
N ALA A 541 39.33 -36.93 -34.30
CA ALA A 541 40.71 -36.43 -34.43
C ALA A 541 41.46 -36.68 -33.12
N ALA A 542 42.58 -37.41 -33.22
CA ALA A 542 43.32 -38.03 -32.12
C ALA A 542 42.51 -39.14 -31.38
N ARG A 543 43.14 -40.23 -30.91
CA ARG A 543 44.58 -40.55 -30.84
C ARG A 543 44.84 -42.02 -31.13
#